data_AF-A0A2N4S6C4-F1
#
_entry.id   AF-A0A2N4S6C4-F1
#
_cell.length_a   1.000
_cell.length_b   1.000
_cell.length_c   1.000
_cell.angle_alpha   90.00
_cell.angle_beta   90.00
_cell.angle_gamma   90.00
#
_symmetry.space_group_name_H-M   'P 1'
#
loop_
_entity.id
_entity.type
_entity.pdbx_description
1 polymer ?
#
loop_
_entity_poly.entity_id
_entity_poly.type
_entity_poly.pdbx_seq_one_letter_code
_entity_poly.pdbx_strand_id
1 'polypeptide(L)'
;MKIKILNVRTFLCCLLAAGTVSFVSCTGQKKDETKETKEIVIERDSEGNITDFKVYSYEQKDDVVRAAEEELDRMNKQIDEMKASLNDKSERLSAEAKAAYEEAIADLEKSRDDYQAKIDELKNSSENTWEQAKADVNEVYRKTENSLEKGWKNLKEGVENAASDVKESVEDATKK
;
A
#
# COMPACT_ATOMS: atom_id res chain seq x y z
N MET A 1 -39.13 -3.33 -31.04
CA MET A 1 -39.76 -2.95 -29.75
C MET A 1 -41.08 -3.71 -29.64
N LYS A 2 -41.20 -4.66 -28.70
CA LYS A 2 -42.44 -5.41 -28.45
C LYS A 2 -42.76 -5.33 -26.97
N ILE A 3 -43.71 -4.45 -26.64
CA ILE A 3 -44.38 -4.39 -25.34
C ILE A 3 -45.73 -5.10 -25.51
N LYS A 4 -45.98 -6.12 -24.69
CA LYS A 4 -47.28 -6.77 -24.42
C LYS A 4 -47.22 -7.23 -22.94
N ILE A 5 -47.68 -6.42 -21.99
CA ILE A 5 -49.04 -6.35 -21.40
C ILE A 5 -49.46 -7.64 -20.64
N LEU A 6 -49.69 -7.44 -19.31
CA LEU A 6 -50.83 -7.91 -18.49
C LEU A 6 -50.61 -8.98 -17.40
N ASN A 7 -50.71 -8.54 -16.12
CA ASN A 7 -51.63 -9.02 -15.06
C ASN A 7 -51.15 -8.49 -13.69
N VAL A 8 -51.68 -7.39 -13.14
CA VAL A 8 -52.94 -7.24 -12.36
C VAL A 8 -53.07 -8.22 -11.19
N ARG A 9 -52.82 -7.70 -9.99
CA ARG A 9 -53.54 -8.01 -8.75
C ARG A 9 -53.56 -6.76 -7.86
N THR A 10 -54.56 -5.93 -8.12
CA THR A 10 -54.97 -4.73 -7.37
C THR A 10 -55.56 -5.09 -6.00
N PHE A 11 -55.60 -4.10 -5.10
CA PHE A 11 -56.49 -3.86 -3.92
C PHE A 11 -55.67 -3.62 -2.64
N LEU A 12 -55.92 -2.65 -1.75
CA LEU A 12 -56.88 -1.55 -1.61
C LEU A 12 -56.47 -0.74 -0.35
N CYS A 13 -56.81 0.54 -0.32
CA CYS A 13 -56.44 1.56 0.69
C CYS A 13 -57.02 1.39 2.12
N CYS A 14 -56.46 2.22 3.02
CA CYS A 14 -57.03 2.90 4.21
C CYS A 14 -56.89 2.22 5.59
N LEU A 15 -56.08 2.80 6.50
CA LEU A 15 -56.54 3.73 7.56
C LEU A 15 -55.40 4.21 8.48
N LEU A 16 -55.63 5.41 9.02
CA LEU A 16 -54.79 6.29 9.83
C LEU A 16 -54.49 5.77 11.24
N ALA A 17 -53.32 6.11 11.79
CA ALA A 17 -53.17 6.45 13.22
C ALA A 17 -51.93 7.33 13.44
N ALA A 18 -52.16 8.49 14.04
CA ALA A 18 -51.16 9.44 14.50
C ALA A 18 -50.44 8.94 15.76
N GLY A 19 -49.15 9.25 15.89
CA GLY A 19 -48.38 9.01 17.11
C GLY A 19 -47.06 9.79 17.10
N THR A 20 -47.06 10.97 17.72
CA THR A 20 -45.88 11.75 18.06
C THR A 20 -45.20 11.15 19.29
N VAL A 21 -43.91 10.81 19.21
CA VAL A 21 -43.04 10.71 20.40
C VAL A 21 -41.64 11.26 20.09
N SER A 22 -41.28 12.19 20.96
CA SER A 22 -40.06 12.95 21.22
C SER A 22 -38.70 12.28 20.99
N PHE A 23 -37.73 13.16 20.74
CA PHE A 23 -36.28 13.03 20.88
C PHE A 23 -35.82 11.92 21.83
N VAL A 24 -35.05 10.98 21.29
CA VAL A 24 -33.95 10.34 22.00
C VAL A 24 -32.67 10.65 21.24
N SER A 25 -31.99 11.68 21.76
CA SER A 25 -30.56 11.87 21.62
C SER A 25 -29.85 10.59 22.07
N CYS A 26 -29.24 9.89 21.12
CA CYS A 26 -28.17 8.93 21.31
C CYS A 26 -27.61 8.60 19.93
N THR A 27 -26.88 9.55 19.33
CA THR A 27 -25.95 9.21 18.24
C THR A 27 -24.71 8.60 18.88
N GLY A 28 -24.90 7.38 19.39
CA GLY A 28 -23.84 6.50 19.81
C GLY A 28 -23.01 6.13 18.60
N GLN A 29 -21.70 6.31 18.75
CA GLN A 29 -20.66 5.46 18.20
C GLN A 29 -20.84 5.09 16.72
N LYS A 30 -20.31 5.94 15.84
CA LYS A 30 -19.59 5.40 14.68
C LYS A 30 -18.31 4.77 15.24
N LYS A 31 -18.43 3.52 15.69
CA LYS A 31 -17.30 2.59 15.62
C LYS A 31 -16.96 2.53 14.14
N ASP A 32 -15.79 3.03 13.77
CA ASP A 32 -15.10 2.57 12.57
C ASP A 32 -14.95 1.06 12.73
N GLU A 33 -15.92 0.32 12.23
CA GLU A 33 -15.70 -1.06 11.83
C GLU A 33 -14.99 -1.00 10.49
N THR A 34 -13.69 -0.72 10.50
CA THR A 34 -12.81 -1.17 9.41
C THR A 34 -12.58 -2.66 9.61
N LYS A 35 -13.64 -3.46 9.41
CA LYS A 35 -13.52 -4.88 9.12
C LYS A 35 -13.67 -5.02 7.62
N GLU A 36 -12.53 -5.08 6.93
CA GLU A 36 -12.26 -6.04 5.86
C GLU A 36 -10.75 -5.95 5.57
N THR A 37 -9.92 -6.58 6.41
CA THR A 37 -8.57 -6.97 5.98
C THR A 37 -8.71 -8.30 5.26
N LYS A 38 -9.26 -8.25 4.05
CA LYS A 38 -9.06 -9.32 3.07
C LYS A 38 -8.26 -8.67 1.97
N GLU A 39 -6.98 -8.98 1.93
CA GLU A 39 -6.34 -9.42 0.70
C GLU A 39 -4.88 -9.76 0.93
N ILE A 40 -4.48 -10.88 0.33
CA ILE A 40 -3.13 -11.05 -0.16
C ILE A 40 -3.14 -10.51 -1.59
N VAL A 41 -2.08 -9.86 -2.00
CA VAL A 41 -1.75 -9.64 -3.43
C VAL A 41 -0.43 -10.41 -3.64
N ILE A 42 0.04 -10.85 -4.81
CA ILE A 42 0.52 -10.02 -5.92
C ILE A 42 0.43 -10.75 -7.26
N GLU A 43 -0.57 -10.40 -8.07
CA GLU A 43 -0.29 -10.27 -9.50
C GLU A 43 0.14 -8.82 -9.72
N ARG A 44 1.40 -8.66 -10.10
CA ARG A 44 1.96 -7.40 -10.59
C ARG A 44 2.15 -7.54 -12.08
N ASP A 45 1.80 -6.50 -12.83
CA ASP A 45 2.16 -6.44 -14.24
C ASP A 45 3.69 -6.28 -14.39
N SER A 46 4.17 -6.29 -15.64
CA SER A 46 5.59 -6.09 -15.96
C SER A 46 6.14 -4.73 -15.51
N GLU A 47 5.28 -3.78 -15.16
CA GLU A 47 5.63 -2.43 -14.70
C GLU A 47 5.63 -2.33 -13.17
N GLY A 48 5.23 -3.40 -12.48
CA GLY A 48 5.16 -3.46 -11.04
C GLY A 48 3.90 -2.81 -10.44
N ASN A 49 2.82 -2.68 -11.21
CA ASN A 49 1.52 -2.23 -10.70
C ASN A 49 0.71 -3.42 -10.20
N ILE A 50 0.10 -3.29 -9.02
CA ILE A 50 -0.83 -4.30 -8.48
C ILE A 50 -2.06 -4.36 -9.40
N THR A 51 -2.30 -5.51 -10.03
CA THR A 51 -3.41 -5.67 -11.00
C THR A 51 -4.59 -6.45 -10.45
N ASP A 52 -4.35 -7.37 -9.53
CA ASP A 52 -5.40 -8.20 -8.93
C ASP A 52 -5.01 -8.58 -7.51
N PHE A 53 -6.02 -8.77 -6.67
CA PHE A 53 -5.83 -9.15 -5.29
C PHE A 53 -6.36 -10.58 -5.08
N LYS A 54 -5.46 -11.49 -4.68
CA LYS A 54 -5.78 -12.92 -4.55
C LYS A 54 -6.14 -13.27 -3.11
N VAL A 55 -7.35 -13.74 -2.89
CA VAL A 55 -7.74 -14.32 -1.59
C VAL A 55 -7.36 -15.81 -1.59
N TYR A 56 -6.34 -16.16 -0.82
CA TYR A 56 -5.87 -17.55 -0.72
C TYR A 56 -6.45 -18.29 0.48
N SER A 57 -6.85 -19.54 0.27
CA SER A 57 -7.22 -20.47 1.34
C SER A 57 -5.99 -21.12 1.99
N TYR A 58 -6.17 -21.84 3.09
CA TYR A 58 -5.07 -22.51 3.79
C TYR A 58 -4.43 -23.61 2.93
N GLU A 59 -5.21 -24.27 2.08
CA GLU A 59 -4.72 -25.29 1.14
C GLU A 59 -3.72 -24.72 0.12
N GLN A 60 -3.74 -23.41 -0.09
CA GLN A 60 -2.83 -22.71 -1.00
C GLN A 60 -1.64 -22.09 -0.27
N LYS A 61 -1.37 -22.48 0.98
CA LYS A 61 -0.34 -21.89 1.83
C LYS A 61 1.03 -21.79 1.16
N ASP A 62 1.48 -22.87 0.51
CA ASP A 62 2.78 -22.90 -0.14
C ASP A 62 2.86 -21.93 -1.32
N ASP A 63 1.75 -21.68 -2.02
CA ASP A 63 1.69 -20.71 -3.10
C ASP A 63 1.77 -19.27 -2.58
N VAL A 64 1.11 -18.98 -1.45
CA VAL A 64 1.20 -17.66 -0.82
C VAL A 64 2.59 -17.38 -0.29
N VAL A 65 3.20 -18.36 0.41
CA VAL A 65 4.55 -18.22 0.94
C VAL A 65 5.53 -17.94 -0.19
N ARG A 66 5.44 -18.70 -1.29
CA ARG A 66 6.28 -18.49 -2.48
C ARG A 66 6.07 -17.10 -3.08
N ALA A 67 4.82 -16.66 -3.25
CA ALA A 67 4.53 -15.32 -3.75
C ALA A 67 5.12 -14.24 -2.84
N ALA A 68 4.98 -14.36 -1.52
CA ALA A 68 5.55 -13.39 -0.59
C ALA A 68 7.10 -13.39 -0.58
N GLU A 69 7.73 -14.56 -0.73
CA GLU A 69 9.19 -14.68 -0.91
C GLU A 69 9.66 -14.01 -2.22
N GLU A 70 8.92 -14.16 -3.33
CA GLU A 70 9.21 -13.47 -4.60
C GLU A 70 9.11 -11.94 -4.46
N GLU A 71 8.12 -11.47 -3.69
CA GLU A 71 7.96 -10.05 -3.39
C GLU A 71 9.12 -9.50 -2.54
N LEU A 72 9.56 -10.27 -1.54
CA LEU A 72 10.72 -9.95 -0.74
C LEU A 72 12.00 -9.82 -1.59
N ASP A 73 12.20 -10.74 -2.54
CA ASP A 73 13.36 -10.71 -3.44
C ASP A 73 13.39 -9.45 -4.32
N ARG A 74 12.23 -8.99 -4.80
CA ARG A 74 12.18 -7.72 -5.52
C ARG A 74 12.45 -6.53 -4.59
N MET A 75 11.91 -6.51 -3.38
CA MET A 75 12.21 -5.45 -2.40
C MET A 75 13.72 -5.37 -2.14
N ASN A 76 14.39 -6.52 -1.99
CA ASN A 76 15.84 -6.59 -1.86
C ASN A 76 16.57 -5.91 -3.04
N LYS A 77 16.16 -6.24 -4.27
CA LYS A 77 16.74 -5.62 -5.48
C LYS A 77 16.52 -4.11 -5.50
N GLN A 78 15.32 -3.62 -5.18
CA GLN A 78 15.03 -2.18 -5.17
C GLN A 78 15.84 -1.45 -4.10
N ILE A 79 16.03 -2.05 -2.91
CA ILE A 79 16.90 -1.49 -1.86
C ILE A 79 18.35 -1.42 -2.35
N ASP A 80 18.85 -2.47 -3.01
CA ASP A 80 20.21 -2.49 -3.57
C ASP A 80 20.39 -1.43 -4.68
N GLU A 81 19.39 -1.27 -5.54
CA GLU A 81 19.36 -0.21 -6.57
C GLU A 81 19.34 1.19 -5.96
N MET A 82 18.62 1.39 -4.85
CA MET A 82 18.63 2.66 -4.12
C MET A 82 20.00 2.95 -3.51
N LYS A 83 20.64 1.96 -2.89
CA LYS A 83 22.00 2.10 -2.34
C LYS A 83 23.02 2.43 -3.43
N ALA A 84 22.97 1.72 -4.55
CA ALA A 84 23.82 2.00 -5.70
C ALA A 84 23.58 3.42 -6.25
N SER A 85 22.31 3.80 -6.40
CA SER A 85 21.94 5.14 -6.88
C SER A 85 22.39 6.26 -5.95
N LEU A 86 22.31 6.05 -4.63
CA LEU A 86 22.84 6.98 -3.64
C LEU A 86 24.35 7.12 -3.79
N ASN A 87 25.07 6.01 -3.89
CA ASN A 87 26.52 6.01 -4.07
C ASN A 87 26.93 6.81 -5.32
N ASP A 88 26.29 6.52 -6.46
CA ASP A 88 26.59 7.12 -7.76
C ASP A 88 26.24 8.62 -7.82
N LYS A 89 25.20 9.05 -7.10
CA LYS A 89 24.73 10.44 -7.11
C LYS A 89 25.21 11.24 -5.90
N SER A 90 25.93 10.63 -4.97
CA SER A 90 26.27 11.20 -3.68
C SER A 90 26.99 12.55 -3.76
N GLU A 91 27.89 12.72 -4.74
CA GLU A 91 28.63 13.98 -4.95
C GLU A 91 27.75 15.13 -5.44
N ARG A 92 26.60 14.81 -6.05
CA ARG A 92 25.64 15.78 -6.56
C ARG A 92 24.61 16.15 -5.49
N LEU A 93 24.41 15.32 -4.47
CA LEU A 93 23.44 15.57 -3.42
C LEU A 93 23.99 16.53 -2.37
N SER A 94 23.12 17.36 -1.80
CA SER A 94 23.45 18.09 -0.58
C SER A 94 23.64 17.13 0.59
N ALA A 95 24.36 17.56 1.64
CA ALA A 95 24.55 16.74 2.83
C ALA A 95 23.22 16.35 3.50
N GLU A 96 22.24 17.26 3.49
CA GLU A 96 20.89 17.02 4.01
C GLU A 96 20.14 15.99 3.16
N ALA A 97 20.16 16.13 1.83
CA ALA A 97 19.53 15.17 0.93
C ALA A 97 20.16 13.77 1.08
N LYS A 98 21.49 13.71 1.22
CA LYS A 98 22.21 12.46 1.46
C LYS A 98 21.78 11.79 2.78
N ALA A 99 21.70 12.55 3.88
CA ALA A 99 21.27 12.03 5.17
C ALA A 99 19.82 11.50 5.13
N ALA A 100 18.90 12.25 4.50
CA ALA A 100 17.52 11.80 4.30
C ALA A 100 17.43 10.53 3.44
N TYR A 101 18.35 10.36 2.49
CA TYR A 101 18.50 9.14 1.70
C TYR A 101 18.91 7.93 2.53
N GLU A 102 19.95 8.11 3.34
CA GLU A 102 20.49 7.06 4.20
C GLU A 102 19.45 6.62 5.23
N GLU A 103 18.70 7.57 5.81
CA GLU A 103 17.59 7.28 6.71
C GLU A 103 16.47 6.49 6.01
N ALA A 104 16.07 6.91 4.81
CA ALA A 104 15.05 6.20 4.04
C ALA A 104 15.47 4.75 3.71
N ILE A 105 16.75 4.53 3.36
CA ILE A 105 17.31 3.18 3.13
C ILE A 105 17.27 2.36 4.42
N ALA A 106 17.65 2.93 5.56
CA ALA A 106 17.64 2.22 6.84
C ALA A 106 16.22 1.80 7.27
N ASP A 107 15.24 2.70 7.13
CA ASP A 107 13.83 2.41 7.41
C ASP A 107 13.25 1.34 6.49
N LEU A 108 13.73 1.31 5.24
CA LEU A 108 13.38 0.31 4.25
C LEU A 108 13.94 -1.06 4.59
N GLU A 109 15.22 -1.15 4.94
CA GLU A 109 15.84 -2.40 5.38
C GLU A 109 15.11 -2.99 6.59
N LYS A 110 14.76 -2.13 7.56
CA LYS A 110 13.97 -2.55 8.71
C LYS A 110 12.58 -3.07 8.31
N SER A 111 11.88 -2.38 7.41
CA SER A 111 10.55 -2.81 6.96
C SER A 111 10.61 -4.11 6.15
N ARG A 112 11.68 -4.31 5.35
CA ARG A 112 11.98 -5.56 4.65
C ARG A 112 12.23 -6.70 5.62
N ASP A 113 13.01 -6.47 6.68
CA ASP A 113 13.27 -7.48 7.72
C ASP A 113 11.98 -7.84 8.48
N ASP A 114 11.13 -6.86 8.80
CA ASP A 114 9.79 -7.09 9.37
C ASP A 114 8.95 -7.96 8.41
N TYR A 115 9.01 -7.71 7.10
CA TYR A 115 8.26 -8.47 6.10
C TYR A 115 8.72 -9.93 6.03
N GLN A 116 10.04 -10.17 5.99
CA GLN A 116 10.63 -11.51 6.07
C GLN A 116 10.15 -12.26 7.32
N ALA A 117 10.14 -11.60 8.48
CA ALA A 117 9.65 -12.22 9.71
C ALA A 117 8.16 -12.60 9.62
N LYS A 118 7.32 -11.77 8.99
CA LYS A 118 5.91 -12.10 8.75
C LYS A 118 5.71 -13.23 7.75
N ILE A 119 6.57 -13.36 6.74
CA ILE A 119 6.58 -14.53 5.84
C ILE A 119 6.88 -15.81 6.64
N ASP A 120 7.83 -15.76 7.56
CA ASP A 120 8.16 -16.91 8.41
C ASP A 120 6.99 -17.27 9.35
N GLU A 121 6.30 -16.28 9.93
CA GLU A 121 5.08 -16.51 10.71
C GLU A 121 3.97 -17.13 9.86
N LEU A 122 3.77 -16.62 8.64
CA LEU A 122 2.80 -17.16 7.67
C LEU A 122 3.13 -18.62 7.32
N LYS A 123 4.39 -18.93 7.06
CA LYS A 123 4.88 -20.29 6.79
C LYS A 123 4.70 -21.24 7.96
N ASN A 124 4.71 -20.75 9.19
CA ASN A 124 4.50 -21.55 10.40
C ASN A 124 3.04 -21.52 10.92
N SER A 125 2.15 -20.78 10.26
CA SER A 125 0.75 -20.66 10.67
C SER A 125 -0.05 -21.96 10.50
N SER A 126 -1.05 -22.12 11.35
CA SER A 126 -2.07 -23.18 11.28
C SER A 126 -3.32 -22.67 10.57
N GLU A 127 -4.23 -23.55 10.18
CA GLU A 127 -5.51 -23.17 9.58
C GLU A 127 -6.27 -22.14 10.44
N ASN A 128 -6.29 -22.33 11.76
CA ASN A 128 -6.96 -21.42 12.70
C ASN A 128 -6.30 -20.03 12.81
N THR A 129 -5.02 -19.91 12.45
CA THR A 129 -4.26 -18.64 12.51
C THR A 129 -3.98 -18.06 11.12
N TRP A 130 -4.45 -18.73 10.06
CA TRP A 130 -4.16 -18.39 8.67
C TRP A 130 -4.60 -16.97 8.31
N GLU A 131 -5.85 -16.62 8.61
CA GLU A 131 -6.41 -15.31 8.26
C GLU A 131 -5.63 -14.15 8.90
N GLN A 132 -5.23 -14.31 10.17
CA GLN A 132 -4.42 -13.29 10.85
C GLN A 132 -3.02 -13.20 10.26
N ALA A 133 -2.36 -14.34 10.01
CA ALA A 133 -1.01 -14.35 9.45
C ALA A 133 -0.97 -13.68 8.05
N LYS A 134 -2.00 -13.91 7.22
CA LYS A 134 -2.16 -13.22 5.93
C LYS A 134 -2.30 -11.71 6.10
N ALA A 135 -3.12 -11.28 7.05
CA ALA A 135 -3.35 -9.86 7.32
C ALA A 135 -2.05 -9.16 7.76
N ASP A 136 -1.27 -9.80 8.64
CA ASP A 136 0.00 -9.26 9.14
C ASP A 136 1.03 -9.10 8.02
N VAL A 137 1.16 -10.12 7.14
CA VAL A 137 2.01 -10.04 5.93
C VAL A 137 1.58 -8.87 5.04
N ASN A 138 0.28 -8.73 4.76
CA ASN A 138 -0.22 -7.66 3.90
C ASN A 138 -0.01 -6.25 4.48
N GLU A 139 -0.17 -6.09 5.80
CA GLU A 139 0.08 -4.82 6.47
C GLU A 139 1.54 -4.38 6.32
N VAL A 140 2.48 -5.28 6.62
CA VAL A 140 3.91 -4.99 6.53
C VAL A 140 4.36 -4.81 5.07
N TYR A 141 3.80 -5.58 4.14
CA TYR A 141 4.01 -5.39 2.71
C TYR A 141 3.66 -3.96 2.28
N ARG A 142 2.44 -3.51 2.58
CA ARG A 142 1.98 -2.15 2.22
C ARG A 142 2.84 -1.06 2.86
N LYS A 143 3.25 -1.26 4.11
CA LYS A 143 4.17 -0.33 4.79
C LYS A 143 5.50 -0.24 4.03
N THR A 144 6.05 -1.38 3.63
CA THR A 144 7.34 -1.46 2.92
C THR A 144 7.27 -0.81 1.54
N GLU A 145 6.23 -1.07 0.76
CA GLU A 145 6.02 -0.41 -0.56
C GLU A 145 5.90 1.11 -0.43
N ASN A 146 5.15 1.61 0.56
CA ASN A 146 5.05 3.05 0.80
C ASN A 146 6.41 3.67 1.16
N SER A 147 7.23 2.95 1.93
CA SER A 147 8.59 3.38 2.23
C SER A 147 9.48 3.39 0.98
N LEU A 148 9.28 2.43 0.05
CA LEU A 148 10.05 2.34 -1.20
C LEU A 148 9.71 3.52 -2.10
N GLU A 149 8.43 3.83 -2.25
CA GLU A 149 7.97 4.97 -3.05
C GLU A 149 8.55 6.30 -2.52
N LYS A 150 8.46 6.54 -1.21
CA LYS A 150 9.07 7.71 -0.56
C LYS A 150 10.58 7.75 -0.76
N GLY A 151 11.21 6.59 -0.58
CA GLY A 151 12.63 6.36 -0.76
C GLY A 151 13.11 6.52 -2.20
N TRP A 152 12.26 6.53 -3.22
CA TRP A 152 12.66 6.93 -4.59
C TRP A 152 12.32 8.38 -4.89
N LYS A 153 11.18 8.86 -4.36
CA LYS A 153 10.74 10.25 -4.51
C LYS A 153 11.77 11.24 -3.98
N ASN A 154 12.30 11.00 -2.78
CA ASN A 154 13.29 11.90 -2.18
C ASN A 154 14.54 12.05 -3.09
N LEU A 155 14.88 11.05 -3.91
CA LEU A 155 16.16 10.93 -4.65
C LEU A 155 16.04 11.81 -5.84
N LYS A 156 14.89 11.65 -6.49
CA LYS A 156 14.48 12.47 -7.60
C LYS A 156 14.48 13.94 -7.17
N GLU A 157 13.84 14.26 -6.04
CA GLU A 157 13.81 15.63 -5.52
C GLU A 157 15.22 16.15 -5.17
N GLY A 158 16.04 15.37 -4.48
CA GLY A 158 17.42 15.76 -4.14
C GLY A 158 18.31 16.00 -5.36
N VAL A 159 18.16 15.19 -6.41
CA VAL A 159 18.91 15.33 -7.66
C VAL A 159 18.41 16.50 -8.50
N GLU A 160 17.09 16.73 -8.53
CA GLU A 160 16.48 17.86 -9.24
C GLU A 160 16.90 19.19 -8.62
N ASN A 161 16.88 19.30 -7.29
CA ASN A 161 17.34 20.50 -6.57
C ASN A 161 18.84 20.77 -6.83
N ALA A 162 19.67 19.73 -6.79
CA ALA A 162 21.07 19.87 -7.13
C ALA A 162 21.30 20.35 -8.57
N ALA A 163 20.47 19.89 -9.52
CA ALA A 163 20.56 20.33 -10.90
C ALA A 163 20.11 21.79 -11.10
N SER A 164 19.10 22.25 -10.34
CA SER A 164 18.68 23.67 -10.38
C SER A 164 19.76 24.61 -9.83
N ASP A 165 20.41 24.23 -8.73
CA ASP A 165 21.46 25.05 -8.08
C ASP A 165 22.66 25.26 -9.01
N VAL A 166 23.03 24.21 -9.77
CA VAL A 166 24.08 24.31 -10.80
C VAL A 166 23.65 25.22 -11.95
N LYS A 167 22.39 25.17 -12.37
CA LYS A 167 21.90 26.02 -13.47
C LYS A 167 21.88 27.50 -13.07
N GLU A 168 21.39 27.81 -11.86
CA GLU A 168 21.34 29.18 -11.35
C GLU A 168 22.74 29.78 -11.20
N SER A 169 23.69 29.03 -10.63
CA SER A 169 25.07 29.49 -10.47
C SER A 169 25.79 29.78 -11.79
N VAL A 170 25.48 29.04 -12.87
CA VAL A 170 26.04 29.29 -14.22
C VAL A 170 25.40 30.50 -14.89
N GLU A 171 24.09 30.71 -14.74
CA GLU A 171 23.40 31.89 -15.28
C GLU A 171 23.84 33.19 -14.59
N ASP A 172 24.12 33.15 -13.28
CA ASP A 172 24.64 34.30 -12.54
C ASP A 172 26.10 34.63 -12.92
N ALA A 173 26.92 33.61 -13.21
CA ALA A 173 28.30 33.81 -13.64
C ALA A 173 28.43 34.38 -15.06
N THR A 174 27.41 34.19 -15.92
CA THR A 174 27.41 34.66 -17.32
C THR A 174 26.77 36.03 -17.52
N LYS A 175 26.03 36.54 -16.54
CA LYS A 175 25.44 37.89 -16.54
C LYS A 175 26.37 38.99 -16.00
N LYS A 176 27.61 38.63 -15.63
CA LYS A 176 28.61 39.53 -15.01
C LYS A 176 29.75 39.81 -15.97
#